data_AF-A0A2V6GEA4-F1
#
_entry.id   AF-A0A2V6GEA4-F1
#
_cell.length_a   1.000
_cell.length_b   1.000
_cell.length_c   1.000
_cell.angle_alpha   90.00
_cell.angle_beta   90.00
_cell.angle_gamma   90.00
#
_symmetry.space_group_name_H-M   'P 1'
#
loop_
_entity.id
_entity.type
_entity.pdbx_description
1 polymer ?
#
loop_
_entity_poly.entity_id
_entity_poly.type
_entity_poly.pdbx_seq_one_letter_code
_entity_poly.pdbx_strand_id
1 'polypeptide(L)'
;MSLRAVLSDGQIYALNFVDVDGRTLSTADGHVTVLVLATTADAEKARAVGDRAPDYCLGNPSYRMITILHFAKKHTVLGQKIAAVLFRHRLNEEAKHLQARYDAKKIARDARRDIFAVTDFDGTAASQLGTQAGSAGFRVFVFGRNGELLTQWSDVPSAEQLAAALK
;
A
#
# COMPACT_ATOMS: atom_id res chain seq x y z
N MET A 1 -14.50 23.87 4.82
CA MET A 1 -14.84 22.54 4.27
C MET A 1 -14.01 22.38 2.99
N SER A 2 -12.90 21.65 3.03
CA SER A 2 -12.01 21.53 1.87
C SER A 2 -12.48 20.34 1.02
N LEU A 3 -12.94 20.61 -0.20
CA LEU A 3 -13.18 19.59 -1.21
C LEU A 3 -11.80 19.01 -1.58
N ARG A 4 -11.44 17.84 -1.06
CA ARG A 4 -10.27 17.14 -1.58
C ARG A 4 -10.64 16.54 -2.93
N ALA A 5 -9.99 17.03 -3.98
CA ALA A 5 -10.18 16.55 -5.34
C ALA A 5 -9.69 15.10 -5.47
N VAL A 6 -10.33 14.32 -6.34
CA VAL A 6 -9.85 12.99 -6.74
C VAL A 6 -8.48 13.14 -7.37
N LEU A 7 -7.54 12.28 -7.00
CA LEU A 7 -6.21 12.25 -7.61
C LEU A 7 -6.34 12.03 -9.12
N SER A 8 -5.60 12.79 -9.91
CA SER A 8 -5.55 12.71 -11.37
C SER A 8 -4.18 12.21 -11.83
N ASP A 9 -4.18 11.35 -12.84
CA ASP A 9 -2.97 10.79 -13.45
C ASP A 9 -2.10 11.91 -14.07
N GLY A 10 -0.78 11.72 -14.08
CA GLY A 10 0.23 12.69 -14.55
C GLY A 10 0.51 13.86 -13.59
N GLN A 11 -0.15 13.91 -12.43
CA GLN A 11 0.09 14.94 -11.41
C GLN A 11 1.02 14.42 -10.31
N ILE A 12 1.83 15.31 -9.74
CA ILE A 12 2.76 15.00 -8.67
C ILE A 12 2.09 15.18 -7.29
N TYR A 13 2.15 14.13 -6.48
CA TYR A 13 1.67 14.12 -5.11
C TYR A 13 2.76 13.59 -4.16
N ALA A 14 3.18 14.44 -3.22
CA ALA A 14 4.06 14.06 -2.13
C ALA A 14 3.22 13.64 -0.91
N LEU A 15 2.67 12.43 -0.96
CA LEU A 15 1.85 11.88 0.12
C LEU A 15 2.76 11.29 1.19
N ASN A 16 2.42 11.49 2.46
CA ASN A 16 3.26 11.05 3.58
C ASN A 16 2.46 10.21 4.56
N PHE A 17 3.09 9.14 5.04
CA PHE A 17 2.50 8.17 5.94
C PHE A 17 3.48 7.74 7.02
N VAL A 18 2.94 7.19 8.11
CA VAL A 18 3.71 6.46 9.12
C VAL A 18 3.18 5.03 9.14
N ASP A 19 4.06 4.06 8.90
CA ASP A 19 3.70 2.66 8.89
C ASP A 19 3.52 2.11 10.32
N VAL A 20 3.00 0.88 10.44
CA VAL A 20 2.75 0.25 11.73
C VAL A 20 4.01 -0.07 12.55
N ASP A 21 5.19 -0.01 11.93
CA ASP A 21 6.49 -0.17 12.56
C ASP A 21 7.15 1.18 12.89
N GLY A 22 6.48 2.31 12.59
CA GLY A 22 6.95 3.66 12.88
C GLY A 22 7.84 4.28 11.79
N ARG A 23 7.94 3.67 10.60
CA ARG A 23 8.71 4.22 9.48
C ARG A 23 7.92 5.32 8.77
N THR A 24 8.57 6.44 8.50
CA THR A 24 8.02 7.47 7.62
C THR A 24 8.14 7.01 6.16
N LEU A 25 7.04 7.03 5.44
CA LEU A 25 6.95 6.66 4.03
C LEU A 25 6.47 7.87 3.22
N SER A 26 7.00 8.01 2.00
CA SER A 26 6.52 8.99 1.03
C SER A 26 6.32 8.34 -0.33
N THR A 27 5.45 8.93 -1.16
CA THR A 27 5.34 8.61 -2.59
C THR A 27 6.39 9.34 -3.43
N ALA A 28 7.08 10.35 -2.86
CA ALA A 28 8.03 11.21 -3.58
C ALA A 28 9.47 11.12 -3.02
N ASP A 29 9.84 9.98 -2.44
CA ASP A 29 11.17 9.72 -1.84
C ASP A 29 12.10 8.87 -2.73
N GLY A 30 11.89 8.88 -4.05
CA GLY A 30 12.75 8.20 -5.03
C GLY A 30 12.36 6.76 -5.37
N HIS A 31 11.29 6.22 -4.77
CA HIS A 31 10.80 4.87 -5.04
C HIS A 31 9.64 4.90 -6.04
N VAL A 32 9.61 3.94 -6.96
CA VAL A 32 8.35 3.59 -7.64
C VAL A 32 7.46 2.91 -6.62
N THR A 33 6.28 3.45 -6.37
CA THR A 33 5.42 3.04 -5.25
C THR A 33 4.08 2.51 -5.75
N VAL A 34 3.79 1.24 -5.46
CA VAL A 34 2.41 0.71 -5.52
C VAL A 34 1.76 0.98 -4.18
N LEU A 35 0.68 1.74 -4.19
CA LEU A 35 -0.10 2.04 -2.99
C LEU A 35 -1.48 1.37 -3.11
N VAL A 36 -1.81 0.53 -2.15
CA VAL A 36 -3.11 -0.16 -2.07
C VAL A 36 -3.91 0.44 -0.93
N LEU A 37 -5.07 1.02 -1.23
CA LEU A 37 -6.08 1.37 -0.24
C LEU A 37 -7.05 0.21 -0.11
N ALA A 38 -7.22 -0.31 1.10
CA ALA A 38 -8.03 -1.50 1.38
C ALA A 38 -8.73 -1.39 2.74
N THR A 39 -9.80 -2.14 2.91
CA THR A 39 -10.37 -2.44 4.23
C THR A 39 -9.95 -3.84 4.69
N THR A 40 -10.32 -4.24 5.91
CA THR A 40 -10.05 -5.60 6.40
C THR A 40 -10.75 -6.68 5.57
N ALA A 41 -11.82 -6.33 4.85
CA ALA A 41 -12.53 -7.24 3.95
C ALA A 41 -11.79 -7.47 2.62
N ASP A 42 -10.85 -6.60 2.27
CA ASP A 42 -10.12 -6.65 0.99
C ASP A 42 -8.75 -7.35 1.11
N ALA A 43 -8.53 -8.12 2.17
CA ALA A 43 -7.22 -8.75 2.45
C ALA A 43 -6.73 -9.60 1.27
N GLU A 44 -7.59 -10.43 0.69
CA GLU A 44 -7.23 -11.26 -0.48
C GLU A 44 -6.97 -10.41 -1.74
N LYS A 45 -7.67 -9.28 -1.90
CA LYS A 45 -7.40 -8.35 -3.01
C LYS A 45 -6.04 -7.69 -2.85
N ALA A 46 -5.70 -7.23 -1.65
CA ALA A 46 -4.40 -6.63 -1.36
C ALA A 46 -3.25 -7.64 -1.57
N ARG A 47 -3.43 -8.90 -1.12
CA ARG A 47 -2.50 -9.99 -1.43
C ARG A 47 -2.34 -10.21 -2.92
N ALA A 48 -3.45 -10.29 -3.66
CA ALA A 48 -3.42 -10.50 -5.10
C ALA A 48 -2.65 -9.39 -5.86
N VAL A 49 -2.67 -8.14 -5.39
CA VAL A 49 -1.81 -7.09 -5.97
C VAL A 49 -0.33 -7.41 -5.77
N GLY A 50 0.06 -7.84 -4.56
CA GLY A 50 1.44 -8.22 -4.25
C GLY A 50 1.91 -9.44 -5.04
N ASP A 51 1.05 -10.44 -5.19
CA ASP A 51 1.34 -11.65 -5.98
C ASP A 51 1.53 -11.33 -7.47
N ARG A 52 0.75 -10.37 -7.99
CA ARG A 52 0.83 -9.91 -9.38
C ARG A 52 1.98 -8.94 -9.64
N ALA A 53 2.65 -8.42 -8.60
CA ALA A 53 3.81 -7.58 -8.78
C ALA A 53 4.91 -8.34 -9.55
N PRO A 54 5.54 -7.73 -10.57
CA PRO A 54 6.58 -8.40 -11.35
C PRO A 54 7.76 -8.87 -10.50
N ASP A 55 8.43 -9.94 -10.94
CA ASP A 55 9.57 -10.50 -10.20
C ASP A 55 10.73 -9.49 -10.02
N TYR A 56 10.93 -8.55 -10.95
CA TYR A 56 11.97 -7.53 -10.84
C TYR A 56 11.71 -6.47 -9.74
N CYS A 57 10.50 -6.47 -9.16
CA CYS A 57 10.16 -5.63 -8.01
C CYS A 57 10.56 -6.28 -6.68
N LEU A 58 10.73 -7.60 -6.63
CA LEU A 58 11.04 -8.33 -5.40
C LEU A 58 12.45 -7.98 -4.92
N GLY A 59 12.58 -7.57 -3.66
CA GLY A 59 13.85 -7.16 -3.06
C GLY A 59 14.49 -5.92 -3.71
N ASN A 60 13.79 -5.24 -4.63
CA ASN A 60 14.34 -4.09 -5.34
C ASN A 60 14.27 -2.84 -4.45
N PRO A 61 15.40 -2.22 -4.09
CA PRO A 61 15.42 -1.08 -3.19
C PRO A 61 14.80 0.19 -3.78
N SER A 62 14.56 0.25 -5.10
CA SER A 62 13.88 1.36 -5.77
C SER A 62 12.36 1.16 -5.91
N TYR A 63 11.83 0.03 -5.44
CA TYR A 63 10.40 -0.29 -5.46
C TYR A 63 9.84 -0.34 -4.04
N ARG A 64 8.59 0.07 -3.88
CA ARG A 64 7.87 -0.06 -2.62
C ARG A 64 6.42 -0.43 -2.87
N MET A 65 5.89 -1.37 -2.08
CA MET A 65 4.45 -1.58 -1.96
C MET A 65 3.98 -1.13 -0.59
N ILE A 66 3.01 -0.21 -0.55
CA ILE A 66 2.42 0.33 0.68
C ILE A 66 0.94 -0.07 0.72
N THR A 67 0.52 -0.77 1.76
CA THR A 67 -0.91 -1.08 1.99
C THR A 67 -1.48 -0.17 3.07
N ILE A 68 -2.41 0.69 2.71
CA ILE A 68 -3.22 1.49 3.64
C ILE A 68 -4.47 0.71 4.00
N LEU A 69 -4.57 0.32 5.27
CA LEU A 69 -5.74 -0.33 5.83
C LEU A 69 -6.66 0.71 6.47
N HIS A 70 -7.75 1.03 5.79
CA HIS A 70 -8.77 1.96 6.27
C HIS A 70 -9.79 1.28 7.19
N PHE A 71 -10.04 1.88 8.34
CA PHE A 71 -11.06 1.44 9.29
C PHE A 71 -12.26 2.40 9.23
N ALA A 72 -13.40 1.90 8.73
CA ALA A 72 -14.61 2.72 8.55
C ALA A 72 -15.29 3.12 9.89
N LYS A 73 -14.90 2.53 11.03
CA LYS A 73 -15.49 2.83 12.35
C LYS A 73 -14.48 3.54 13.24
N LYS A 74 -14.96 4.53 14.01
CA LYS A 74 -14.15 5.18 15.04
C LYS A 74 -13.75 4.15 16.09
N HIS A 75 -12.44 3.91 16.21
CA HIS A 75 -11.85 3.08 17.26
C HIS A 75 -11.37 3.98 18.42
N THR A 76 -11.52 3.50 19.66
CA THR A 76 -10.86 4.12 20.81
C THR A 76 -9.34 3.92 20.72
N VAL A 77 -8.54 4.76 21.38
CA VAL A 77 -7.06 4.63 21.39
C VAL A 77 -6.60 3.22 21.81
N LEU A 78 -7.30 2.59 22.75
CA LEU A 78 -7.01 1.21 23.15
C LEU A 78 -7.35 0.21 22.03
N GLY A 79 -8.49 0.39 21.36
CA GLY A 79 -8.89 -0.42 20.21
C GLY A 79 -7.93 -0.29 19.03
N GLN A 80 -7.40 0.90 18.77
CA GLN A 80 -6.39 1.15 17.74
C GLN A 80 -5.10 0.36 18.00
N LYS A 81 -4.61 0.36 19.25
CA LYS A 81 -3.43 -0.42 19.64
C LYS A 81 -3.62 -1.92 19.41
N ILE A 82 -4.77 -2.46 19.79
CA ILE A 82 -5.09 -3.89 19.60
C ILE A 82 -5.17 -4.23 18.10
N ALA A 83 -5.86 -3.40 17.31
CA ALA A 83 -5.96 -3.60 15.86
C ALA A 83 -4.59 -3.53 15.16
N ALA A 84 -3.73 -2.61 15.57
CA ALA A 84 -2.37 -2.51 15.03
C ALA A 84 -1.52 -3.76 15.34
N VAL A 85 -1.62 -4.33 16.55
CA VAL A 85 -0.92 -5.58 16.90
C VAL A 85 -1.42 -6.75 16.04
N LEU A 86 -2.74 -6.91 15.91
CA LEU A 86 -3.32 -7.95 15.06
C LEU A 86 -2.90 -7.79 13.60
N PHE A 87 -2.82 -6.55 13.13
CA PHE A 87 -2.39 -6.28 11.77
C PHE A 87 -0.90 -6.57 11.55
N ARG A 88 -0.02 -6.20 12.48
CA ARG A 88 1.40 -6.60 12.42
C ARG A 88 1.57 -8.12 12.36
N HIS A 89 0.75 -8.87 13.11
CA HIS A 89 0.77 -10.33 13.02
C HIS A 89 0.40 -10.83 11.62
N ARG A 90 -0.65 -10.27 11.00
CA ARG A 90 -1.01 -10.59 9.61
C ARG A 90 0.08 -10.23 8.61
N LEU A 91 0.77 -9.10 8.79
CA LEU A 91 1.91 -8.72 7.95
C LEU A 91 3.07 -9.73 8.08
N ASN A 92 3.26 -10.31 9.26
CA ASN A 92 4.28 -11.35 9.45
C ASN A 92 3.89 -12.66 8.74
N GLU A 93 2.61 -13.04 8.73
CA GLU A 93 2.15 -14.19 7.93
C GLU A 93 2.27 -13.92 6.44
N GLU A 94 1.93 -12.71 5.98
CA GLU A 94 2.12 -12.31 4.59
C GLU A 94 3.60 -12.29 4.20
N ALA A 95 4.48 -11.88 5.13
CA ALA A 95 5.92 -11.94 4.92
C ALA A 95 6.41 -13.37 4.73
N LYS A 96 5.86 -14.37 5.44
CA LYS A 96 6.21 -15.78 5.20
C LYS A 96 5.80 -16.25 3.82
N HIS A 97 4.60 -15.85 3.37
CA HIS A 97 4.13 -16.14 2.02
C HIS A 97 5.06 -15.52 0.96
N LEU A 98 5.41 -14.25 1.12
CA LEU A 98 6.34 -13.56 0.24
C LEU A 98 7.76 -14.14 0.31
N GLN A 99 8.21 -14.58 1.49
CA GLN A 99 9.53 -15.18 1.67
C GLN A 99 9.68 -16.46 0.84
N ALA A 100 8.64 -17.29 0.75
CA ALA A 100 8.68 -18.47 -0.12
C ALA A 100 8.95 -18.11 -1.60
N ARG A 101 8.39 -16.99 -2.07
CA ARG A 101 8.66 -16.46 -3.41
C ARG A 101 10.09 -15.91 -3.53
N TYR A 102 10.60 -15.25 -2.49
CA TYR A 102 11.99 -14.76 -2.45
C TYR A 102 12.99 -15.91 -2.50
N ASP A 103 12.75 -16.96 -1.71
CA ASP A 103 13.60 -18.15 -1.63
C ASP A 103 13.64 -18.88 -2.98
N ALA A 104 12.49 -19.05 -3.63
CA ALA A 104 12.41 -19.64 -4.98
C ALA A 104 13.20 -18.84 -6.03
N LYS A 105 13.34 -17.52 -5.82
CA LYS A 105 14.13 -16.61 -6.68
C LYS A 105 15.56 -16.39 -6.18
N LYS A 106 15.97 -17.07 -5.10
CA LYS A 106 17.29 -16.94 -4.47
C LYS A 106 17.61 -15.50 -4.02
N ILE A 107 16.60 -14.75 -3.59
CA ILE A 107 16.75 -13.41 -3.04
C ILE A 107 17.11 -13.54 -1.56
N ALA A 108 18.38 -13.29 -1.21
CA ALA A 108 18.90 -13.37 0.16
C ALA A 108 18.53 -12.11 0.99
N ARG A 109 17.23 -11.85 1.13
CA ARG A 109 16.67 -10.71 1.88
C ARG A 109 15.44 -11.16 2.64
N ASP A 110 15.25 -10.60 3.83
CA ASP A 110 14.02 -10.78 4.61
C ASP A 110 12.87 -10.01 3.97
N ALA A 111 11.89 -10.76 3.44
CA ALA A 111 10.70 -10.22 2.79
C ALA A 111 9.88 -9.29 3.69
N ARG A 112 9.92 -9.45 5.03
CA ARG A 112 9.21 -8.57 5.96
C ARG A 112 9.70 -7.12 5.88
N ARG A 113 10.94 -6.91 5.43
CA ARG A 113 11.55 -5.58 5.26
C ARG A 113 11.04 -4.85 4.01
N ASP A 114 10.32 -5.54 3.13
CA ASP A 114 9.77 -5.00 1.89
C ASP A 114 8.23 -4.91 1.92
N ILE A 115 7.61 -5.27 3.04
CA ILE A 115 6.18 -5.10 3.29
C ILE A 115 5.96 -3.88 4.18
N PHE A 116 5.23 -2.91 3.65
CA PHE A 116 4.89 -1.66 4.34
C PHE A 116 3.39 -1.52 4.46
N ALA A 117 2.92 -1.18 5.65
CA ALA A 117 1.49 -1.01 5.84
C ALA A 117 1.14 0.06 6.88
N VAL A 118 0.09 0.81 6.57
CA VAL A 118 -0.37 2.00 7.29
C VAL A 118 -1.77 1.70 7.82
N THR A 119 -2.01 1.91 9.10
CA THR A 119 -3.36 1.83 9.67
C THR A 119 -4.01 3.20 9.65
N ASP A 120 -5.16 3.32 8.99
CA ASP A 120 -5.89 4.57 8.83
C ASP A 120 -7.21 4.53 9.61
N PHE A 121 -7.15 4.91 10.88
CA PHE A 121 -8.30 4.86 11.80
C PHE A 121 -9.20 6.10 11.74
N ASP A 122 -8.64 7.24 11.36
CA ASP A 122 -9.33 8.54 11.33
C ASP A 122 -9.66 8.99 9.90
N GLY A 123 -9.21 8.24 8.89
CA GLY A 123 -9.40 8.57 7.48
C GLY A 123 -8.38 9.58 6.95
N THR A 124 -7.39 9.99 7.74
CA THR A 124 -6.39 10.99 7.32
C THR A 124 -5.57 10.49 6.15
N ALA A 125 -5.19 9.21 6.13
CA ALA A 125 -4.42 8.64 5.02
C ALA A 125 -5.29 8.39 3.79
N ALA A 126 -6.48 7.80 3.94
CA ALA A 126 -7.40 7.58 2.82
C ALA A 126 -7.85 8.90 2.16
N SER A 127 -8.06 9.95 2.96
CA SER A 127 -8.46 11.26 2.43
C SER A 127 -7.35 11.95 1.65
N GLN A 128 -6.06 11.61 1.85
CA GLN A 128 -4.97 12.11 0.99
C GLN A 128 -5.11 11.58 -0.45
N LEU A 129 -5.80 10.46 -0.63
CA LEU A 129 -6.01 9.80 -1.91
C LEU A 129 -7.28 10.28 -2.65
N GLY A 130 -7.87 11.38 -2.20
CA GLY A 130 -9.09 11.91 -2.81
C GLY A 130 -10.34 11.05 -2.56
N THR A 131 -10.30 10.12 -1.60
CA THR A 131 -11.50 9.36 -1.19
C THR A 131 -12.35 10.20 -0.23
N GLN A 132 -13.67 10.21 -0.44
CA GLN A 132 -14.60 10.81 0.52
C GLN A 132 -14.61 9.98 1.81
N ALA A 133 -14.55 10.67 2.95
CA ALA A 133 -14.65 10.04 4.27
C ALA A 133 -15.90 9.16 4.35
N GLY A 134 -15.71 7.85 4.58
CA GLY A 134 -16.80 6.87 4.70
C GLY A 134 -17.01 5.92 3.51
N SER A 135 -16.30 6.10 2.39
CA SER A 135 -16.36 5.22 1.21
C SER A 135 -14.94 4.90 0.70
N ALA A 136 -14.09 4.37 1.58
CA ALA A 136 -12.80 3.84 1.15
C ALA A 136 -13.03 2.47 0.47
N GLY A 137 -13.51 2.50 -0.77
CA GLY A 137 -13.48 1.33 -1.64
C GLY A 137 -12.04 0.94 -1.94
N PHE A 138 -11.82 -0.36 -2.21
CA PHE A 138 -10.52 -0.85 -2.65
C PHE A 138 -9.99 -0.04 -3.83
N ARG A 139 -8.73 0.40 -3.76
CA ARG A 139 -8.04 1.08 -4.86
C ARG A 139 -6.57 0.73 -4.90
N VAL A 140 -6.01 0.77 -6.09
CA VAL A 140 -4.57 0.61 -6.33
C VAL A 140 -4.09 1.85 -7.08
N PHE A 141 -2.98 2.41 -6.64
CA PHE A 141 -2.31 3.56 -7.25
C PHE A 141 -0.87 3.18 -7.56
N VAL A 142 -0.33 3.69 -8.66
CA VAL A 142 1.09 3.55 -9.00
C VAL A 142 1.69 4.94 -9.10
N PHE A 143 2.66 5.22 -8.23
CA PHE A 143 3.42 6.45 -8.24
C PHE A 143 4.82 6.23 -8.80
N GLY A 144 5.26 7.16 -9.64
CA GLY A 144 6.65 7.28 -10.09
C GLY A 144 7.56 7.80 -8.98
N ARG A 145 8.87 7.81 -9.25
CA ARG A 145 9.91 8.13 -8.25
C ARG A 145 9.80 9.53 -7.62
N ASN A 146 9.21 10.47 -8.34
CA ASN A 146 9.01 11.86 -7.93
C ASN A 146 7.63 12.10 -7.29
N GLY A 147 6.80 11.07 -7.13
CA GLY A 147 5.42 11.18 -6.67
C GLY A 147 4.39 11.44 -7.76
N GLU A 148 4.76 11.40 -9.04
CA GLU A 148 3.80 11.44 -10.15
C GLU A 148 2.85 10.23 -10.07
N LEU A 149 1.54 10.46 -10.04
CA LEU A 149 0.55 9.38 -10.17
C LEU A 149 0.53 8.91 -11.63
N LEU A 150 1.09 7.72 -11.88
CA LEU A 150 1.16 7.16 -13.24
C LEU A 150 -0.18 6.56 -13.67
N THR A 151 -0.86 5.86 -12.76
CA THR A 151 -2.17 5.27 -13.01
C THR A 151 -2.85 4.80 -11.71
N GLN A 152 -4.14 4.50 -11.79
CA GLN A 152 -4.94 4.01 -10.68
C GLN A 152 -6.07 3.07 -11.13
N TRP A 153 -6.48 2.16 -10.24
CA TRP A 153 -7.58 1.23 -10.45
C TRP A 153 -8.49 1.15 -9.22
N SER A 154 -9.77 0.84 -9.46
CA SER A 154 -10.77 0.56 -8.41
C SER A 154 -10.91 -0.93 -8.08
N ASP A 155 -10.12 -1.79 -8.73
CA ASP A 155 -10.03 -3.22 -8.43
C ASP A 155 -8.60 -3.73 -8.69
N VAL A 156 -8.34 -5.02 -8.42
CA VAL A 156 -7.02 -5.62 -8.56
C VAL A 156 -6.60 -5.62 -10.04
N PRO A 157 -5.55 -4.87 -10.45
CA PRO A 157 -5.07 -4.87 -11.84
C PRO A 157 -4.53 -6.25 -12.23
N SER A 158 -4.56 -6.58 -13.52
CA SER A 158 -3.88 -7.78 -14.01
C SER A 158 -2.36 -7.68 -13.84
N ALA A 159 -1.65 -8.82 -13.92
CA ALA A 159 -0.20 -8.81 -13.86
C ALA A 159 0.42 -8.00 -15.02
N GLU A 160 -0.17 -8.06 -16.21
CA GLU A 160 0.27 -7.30 -17.38
C GLU A 160 0.06 -5.79 -17.20
N GLN A 161 -1.10 -5.40 -16.67
CA GLN A 161 -1.39 -3.98 -16.37
C GLN A 161 -0.42 -3.42 -15.34
N LEU A 162 -0.20 -4.17 -14.24
CA LEU A 162 0.73 -3.76 -13.19
C LEU A 162 2.17 -3.72 -13.71
N ALA A 163 2.59 -4.71 -14.50
CA ALA A 163 3.91 -4.74 -15.12
C ALA A 163 4.13 -3.60 -16.12
N ALA A 164 3.09 -3.14 -16.82
CA ALA A 164 3.19 -2.02 -17.75
C ALA A 164 3.40 -0.69 -17.02
N ALA A 165 2.75 -0.50 -15.86
CA ALA A 165 2.84 0.72 -15.07
C ALA A 165 4.13 0.84 -14.24
N LEU A 166 4.84 -0.26 -14.00
CA LEU A 166 6.05 -0.31 -13.15
C LEU A 166 7.39 -0.27 -13.93
N LYS A 167 7.32 -0.10 -15.25
CA LYS A 167 8.49 0.00 -16.13
C LYS A 167 9.17 1.35 -16.08
#